data_AF-A0A952R9J4-F1
#
_entry.id   AF-A0A952R9J4-F1
#
_cell.length_a   1.000
_cell.length_b   1.000
_cell.length_c   1.000
_cell.angle_alpha   90.00
_cell.angle_beta   90.00
_cell.angle_gamma   90.00
#
_symmetry.space_group_name_H-M   'P 1'
#
loop_
_entity.id
_entity.type
_entity.pdbx_description
1 polymer ?
#
loop_
_entity_poly.entity_id
_entity_poly.type
_entity_poly.pdbx_seq_one_letter_code
_entity_poly.pdbx_strand_id
1 'polypeptide(L)'
;MDSQPPVLLLRSYGLAFDHQVVLSDVTLTIPPSGIVVLMGPSGTGKSSLLRTLAGLNDAQPSLRTWGEAHYLDGPLSQRNRPVMVLQHARLLTASVLENIVCTLPNRDLLTRGEQVTLVSELLARFDLEHLSAQLSSDAIDLSLGDQRVLSIIRGVASGAALVLVDEPTFALEPEAEERVLDVLMRAAAERALLVVTHNQRHARRLSDDIALLAGGRVVERGAVLTAPGTEAGREFLSTGNTSLASPGADPSELAPGVPAPAPLPRSASLEGPSAPRHFYWLVPGRLAGTPRPGIIDPVRKDLERLASIGVTLLVCLEEEPPISEALLTEFGLRSVHIAVVDMQPPTIETAEAFCAQVTNALTAGEVVAVHCLAGLGRTGTALALYLVSQGVTSLEAIDTIRALRPWSIQTAEQADFISRFERLLHGAGPPAQLIGPETTE
;
A
#
# COMPACT_ATOMS: atom_id res chain seq x y z
N MET A 1 1.49 39.98 -4.82
CA MET A 1 1.57 38.59 -5.31
C MET A 1 0.21 38.00 -5.08
N ASP A 2 -0.66 38.04 -6.08
CA ASP A 2 -1.93 37.31 -6.03
C ASP A 2 -1.59 35.84 -5.91
N SER A 3 -1.86 35.26 -4.74
CA SER A 3 -1.58 33.87 -4.46
C SER A 3 -2.53 33.02 -5.30
N GLN A 4 -2.02 32.41 -6.37
CA GLN A 4 -2.75 31.37 -7.08
C GLN A 4 -3.26 30.32 -6.08
N PRO A 5 -4.49 29.81 -6.28
CA PRO A 5 -5.06 28.82 -5.37
C PRO A 5 -4.20 27.56 -5.32
N PRO A 6 -4.14 26.87 -4.16
CA PRO A 6 -3.38 25.62 -4.04
C PRO A 6 -3.99 24.53 -4.94
N VAL A 7 -3.15 23.69 -5.54
CA VAL A 7 -3.63 22.55 -6.35
C VAL A 7 -4.15 21.40 -5.51
N LEU A 8 -3.71 21.27 -4.26
CA LEU A 8 -4.26 20.30 -3.31
C LEU A 8 -4.48 21.01 -1.98
N LEU A 9 -5.65 20.79 -1.39
CA LEU A 9 -6.02 21.25 -0.06
C LEU A 9 -6.61 20.09 0.72
N LEU A 10 -5.95 19.74 1.82
CA LEU A 10 -6.46 18.82 2.84
C LEU A 10 -6.80 19.64 4.08
N ARG A 11 -8.01 19.46 4.62
CA ARG A 11 -8.43 20.08 5.90
C ARG A 11 -9.00 19.01 6.81
N SER A 12 -8.36 18.85 7.96
CA SER A 12 -8.67 17.80 8.93
C SER A 12 -8.93 16.44 8.28
N TYR A 13 -8.13 16.14 7.26
CA TYR A 13 -8.26 14.93 6.48
C TYR A 13 -7.75 13.75 7.30
N GLY A 14 -8.52 12.69 7.37
CA GLY A 14 -8.07 11.47 8.02
C GLY A 14 -8.33 10.23 7.21
N LEU A 15 -7.66 9.18 7.62
CA LEU A 15 -7.53 7.93 6.90
C LEU A 15 -7.49 6.78 7.90
N ALA A 16 -8.36 5.79 7.70
CA ALA A 16 -8.35 4.55 8.44
C ALA A 16 -8.57 3.35 7.53
N PHE A 17 -8.11 2.19 7.98
CA PHE A 17 -8.48 0.90 7.43
C PHE A 17 -9.18 0.12 8.53
N ASP A 18 -10.46 -0.18 8.33
CA ASP A 18 -11.35 -0.70 9.37
C ASP A 18 -11.23 0.18 10.63
N HIS A 19 -10.90 -0.40 11.79
CA HIS A 19 -10.77 0.32 13.06
C HIS A 19 -9.38 0.92 13.29
N GLN A 20 -8.42 0.63 12.42
CA GLN A 20 -7.08 1.15 12.54
C GLN A 20 -6.99 2.54 11.90
N VAL A 21 -6.98 3.57 12.74
CA VAL A 21 -6.73 4.95 12.28
C VAL A 21 -5.24 5.12 11.96
N VAL A 22 -4.96 5.45 10.70
CA VAL A 22 -3.62 5.75 10.19
C VAL A 22 -3.32 7.24 10.32
N LEU A 23 -4.23 8.08 9.83
CA LEU A 23 -4.15 9.53 9.91
C LEU A 23 -5.38 10.05 10.63
N SER A 24 -5.18 10.89 11.65
CA SER A 24 -6.28 11.42 12.45
C SER A 24 -6.79 12.76 11.93
N ASP A 25 -5.87 13.67 11.60
CA ASP A 25 -6.16 15.08 11.34
C ASP A 25 -5.00 15.71 10.57
N VAL A 26 -5.01 15.54 9.25
CA VAL A 26 -4.01 16.08 8.33
C VAL A 26 -4.57 17.34 7.67
N THR A 27 -3.93 18.47 7.95
CA THR A 27 -4.13 19.73 7.24
C THR A 27 -2.88 20.05 6.45
N LEU A 28 -2.99 20.08 5.13
CA LEU A 28 -1.86 20.24 4.21
C LEU A 28 -2.32 20.96 2.93
N THR A 29 -1.51 21.89 2.44
CA THR A 29 -1.77 22.61 1.18
C THR A 29 -0.59 22.48 0.24
N ILE A 30 -0.84 22.18 -1.03
CA ILE A 30 0.22 22.09 -2.03
C ILE A 30 0.07 23.28 -2.99
N PRO A 31 1.12 24.13 -3.13
CA PRO A 31 1.11 25.23 -4.10
C PRO A 31 1.04 24.70 -5.54
N PRO A 32 0.65 25.53 -6.53
CA PRO A 32 0.49 25.10 -7.91
C PRO A 32 1.78 24.66 -8.62
N SER A 33 2.94 25.05 -8.08
CA SER A 33 4.24 24.61 -8.55
C SER A 33 5.22 24.48 -7.38
N GLY A 34 6.35 23.81 -7.63
CA GLY A 34 7.37 23.56 -6.61
C GLY A 34 7.22 22.20 -5.94
N ILE A 35 8.10 21.92 -4.97
CA ILE A 35 8.15 20.66 -4.23
C ILE A 35 7.73 20.91 -2.79
N VAL A 36 6.75 20.15 -2.32
CA VAL A 36 6.51 19.95 -0.89
C VAL A 36 7.05 18.58 -0.53
N VAL A 37 7.92 18.50 0.47
CA VAL A 37 8.46 17.22 0.95
C VAL A 37 7.66 16.77 2.16
N LEU A 38 7.11 15.56 2.13
CA LEU A 38 6.45 14.93 3.27
C LEU A 38 7.40 13.97 3.96
N MET A 39 7.86 14.35 5.15
CA MET A 39 8.75 13.54 5.98
C MET A 39 8.03 12.99 7.21
N GLY A 40 8.67 12.04 7.88
CA GLY A 40 8.20 11.50 9.15
C GLY A 40 8.70 10.06 9.37
N PRO A 41 8.58 9.54 10.60
CA PRO A 41 9.01 8.19 10.92
C PRO A 41 8.43 7.10 10.01
N SER A 42 9.08 5.92 9.99
CA SER A 42 8.53 4.77 9.28
C SER A 42 7.16 4.39 9.86
N GLY A 43 6.22 3.97 9.01
CA GLY A 43 4.89 3.54 9.45
C GLY A 43 3.89 4.65 9.82
N THR A 44 4.23 5.94 9.66
CA THR A 44 3.31 7.05 9.98
C THR A 44 2.19 7.29 8.97
N GLY A 45 2.11 6.50 7.89
CA GLY A 45 1.04 6.59 6.90
C GLY A 45 1.30 7.49 5.69
N LYS A 46 2.55 7.92 5.46
CA LYS A 46 2.94 8.75 4.29
C LYS A 46 2.54 8.11 2.95
N SER A 47 2.98 6.87 2.72
CA SER A 47 2.62 6.11 1.50
C SER A 47 1.11 5.85 1.41
N SER A 48 0.45 5.57 2.55
CA SER A 48 -1.00 5.39 2.60
C SER A 48 -1.75 6.67 2.20
N LEU A 49 -1.27 7.84 2.62
CA LEU A 49 -1.81 9.14 2.18
C LEU A 49 -1.70 9.28 0.66
N LEU A 50 -0.50 9.15 0.09
CA LEU A 50 -0.27 9.31 -1.35
C LEU A 50 -1.13 8.35 -2.18
N ARG A 51 -1.17 7.07 -1.78
CA ARG A 51 -1.97 6.05 -2.46
C ARG A 51 -3.47 6.37 -2.41
N THR A 52 -3.99 6.82 -1.27
CA THR A 52 -5.40 7.21 -1.15
C THR A 52 -5.69 8.46 -1.99
N LEU A 53 -4.81 9.46 -2.00
CA LEU A 53 -4.97 10.67 -2.83
C LEU A 53 -4.98 10.34 -4.33
N ALA A 54 -4.16 9.39 -4.77
CA ALA A 54 -4.16 8.90 -6.16
C ALA A 54 -5.28 7.90 -6.47
N GLY A 55 -6.12 7.53 -5.50
CA GLY A 55 -7.21 6.57 -5.68
C GLY A 55 -6.81 5.10 -5.72
N LEU A 56 -5.55 4.78 -5.39
CA LEU A 56 -5.02 3.42 -5.44
C LEU A 56 -5.51 2.52 -4.30
N ASN A 57 -6.17 3.10 -3.30
CA ASN A 57 -6.82 2.37 -2.20
C ASN A 57 -8.35 2.35 -2.32
N ASP A 58 -8.94 2.95 -3.37
CA ASP A 58 -10.41 3.08 -3.51
C ASP A 58 -11.15 1.74 -3.52
N ALA A 59 -10.52 0.71 -4.10
CA ALA A 59 -11.11 -0.62 -4.20
C ALA A 59 -11.05 -1.38 -2.87
N GLN A 60 -10.39 -0.84 -1.84
CA GLN A 60 -10.26 -1.49 -0.54
C GLN A 60 -11.53 -1.23 0.31
N PRO A 61 -12.38 -2.24 0.58
CA PRO A 61 -13.65 -2.02 1.28
C PRO A 61 -13.49 -1.47 2.71
N SER A 62 -12.33 -1.72 3.32
CA SER A 62 -12.00 -1.23 4.65
C SER A 62 -11.54 0.23 4.69
N LEU A 63 -11.31 0.87 3.52
CA LEU A 63 -10.87 2.26 3.46
C LEU A 63 -11.96 3.18 4.00
N ARG A 64 -11.59 4.00 4.98
CA ARG A 64 -12.41 5.11 5.47
C ARG A 64 -11.62 6.39 5.43
N THR A 65 -12.27 7.45 4.96
CA THR A 65 -11.71 8.80 4.92
C THR A 65 -12.71 9.79 5.50
N TRP A 66 -12.21 10.88 6.06
CA TRP A 66 -13.03 11.98 6.58
C TRP A 66 -12.29 13.30 6.41
N GLY A 67 -12.95 14.40 6.76
CA GLY A 67 -12.45 15.75 6.50
C GLY A 67 -12.66 16.15 5.04
N GLU A 68 -11.90 17.15 4.60
CA GLU A 68 -12.00 17.69 3.24
C GLU A 68 -10.71 17.41 2.46
N ALA A 69 -10.87 16.99 1.21
CA ALA A 69 -9.81 16.88 0.23
C ALA A 69 -10.26 17.53 -1.09
N HIS A 70 -9.60 18.60 -1.49
CA HIS A 70 -9.85 19.31 -2.74
C HIS A 70 -8.61 19.23 -3.63
N TYR A 71 -8.83 18.93 -4.91
CA TYR A 71 -7.79 18.92 -5.93
C TYR A 71 -8.23 19.85 -7.07
N LEU A 72 -7.38 20.81 -7.43
CA LEU A 72 -7.72 21.92 -8.33
C LEU A 72 -8.96 22.66 -7.80
N ASP A 73 -9.95 22.90 -8.66
CA ASP A 73 -11.13 23.70 -8.35
C ASP A 73 -12.28 22.90 -7.72
N GLY A 74 -12.05 21.63 -7.34
CA GLY A 74 -13.13 20.74 -6.89
C GLY A 74 -12.72 19.70 -5.85
N PRO A 75 -13.69 18.94 -5.32
CA PRO A 75 -13.40 17.85 -4.41
C PRO A 75 -12.59 16.75 -5.10
N LEU A 76 -11.73 16.09 -4.33
CA LEU A 76 -11.01 14.90 -4.75
C LEU A 76 -12.02 13.81 -5.13
N SER A 77 -11.93 13.25 -6.34
CA SER A 77 -12.86 12.23 -6.82
C SER A 77 -12.20 11.33 -7.86
N GLN A 78 -12.83 10.22 -8.25
CA GLN A 78 -12.25 9.29 -9.23
C GLN A 78 -11.83 9.95 -10.56
N ARG A 79 -12.50 11.04 -10.95
CA ARG A 79 -12.18 11.80 -12.18
C ARG A 79 -11.29 13.02 -11.95
N ASN A 80 -11.06 13.41 -10.69
CA ASN A 80 -10.32 14.60 -10.31
C ASN A 80 -9.33 14.27 -9.19
N ARG A 81 -8.17 13.73 -9.57
CA ARG A 81 -7.12 13.26 -8.67
C ARG A 81 -5.71 13.53 -9.20
N PRO A 82 -4.73 13.66 -8.31
CA PRO A 82 -3.32 13.68 -8.67
C PRO A 82 -2.85 12.31 -9.18
N VAL A 83 -1.70 12.30 -9.88
CA VAL A 83 -1.07 11.07 -10.39
C VAL A 83 0.06 10.65 -9.46
N MET A 84 0.12 9.36 -9.12
CA MET A 84 1.23 8.80 -8.35
C MET A 84 2.22 8.08 -9.26
N VAL A 85 3.51 8.35 -9.06
CA VAL A 85 4.62 7.60 -9.67
C VAL A 85 4.75 6.25 -8.97
N LEU A 86 4.40 5.18 -9.68
CA LEU A 86 4.48 3.81 -9.18
C LEU A 86 5.88 3.23 -9.42
N GLN A 87 6.38 2.46 -8.45
CA GLN A 87 7.72 1.85 -8.50
C GLN A 87 7.77 0.48 -9.21
N HIS A 88 6.65 -0.08 -9.66
CA HIS A 88 6.59 -1.49 -10.08
C HIS A 88 6.99 -1.72 -11.56
N ALA A 89 7.81 -2.76 -11.76
CA ALA A 89 8.31 -3.24 -13.06
C ALA A 89 7.22 -3.66 -14.07
N ARG A 90 5.98 -3.96 -13.63
CA ARG A 90 4.86 -4.31 -14.54
C ARG A 90 4.59 -3.23 -15.60
N LEU A 91 4.98 -1.98 -15.34
CA LEU A 91 4.79 -0.89 -16.30
C LEU A 91 5.90 -0.82 -17.37
N LEU A 92 7.05 -1.49 -17.16
CA LEU A 92 8.26 -1.38 -17.99
C LEU A 92 8.44 -2.54 -18.99
N THR A 93 7.39 -3.35 -19.22
CA THR A 93 7.42 -4.46 -20.19
C THR A 93 7.33 -4.00 -21.65
N ALA A 94 7.19 -2.69 -21.88
CA ALA A 94 7.15 -2.05 -23.19
C ALA A 94 8.42 -1.24 -23.42
N SER A 95 8.60 -0.74 -24.65
CA SER A 95 9.72 0.13 -24.97
C SER A 95 9.68 1.45 -24.17
N VAL A 96 10.83 2.14 -24.07
CA VAL A 96 10.91 3.48 -23.44
C VAL A 96 9.92 4.46 -24.06
N LEU A 97 9.78 4.44 -25.39
CA LEU A 97 8.83 5.27 -26.11
C LEU A 97 7.38 4.98 -25.68
N GLU A 98 6.96 3.71 -25.75
CA GLU A 98 5.59 3.30 -25.44
C GLU A 98 5.22 3.58 -23.98
N ASN A 99 6.19 3.46 -23.08
CA ASN A 99 6.05 3.80 -21.68
C ASN A 99 5.62 5.25 -21.47
N ILE A 100 6.19 6.19 -22.22
CA ILE A 100 5.87 7.62 -22.14
C ILE A 100 4.60 7.91 -22.94
N VAL A 101 4.51 7.43 -24.19
CA VAL A 101 3.38 7.67 -25.10
C VAL A 101 2.06 7.21 -24.50
N CYS A 102 2.03 6.09 -23.77
CA CYS A 102 0.79 5.60 -23.17
C CYS A 102 0.21 6.57 -22.12
N THR A 103 1.02 7.48 -21.58
CA THR A 103 0.59 8.50 -20.61
C THR A 103 0.27 9.85 -21.25
N LEU A 104 0.63 10.09 -22.51
CA LEU A 104 0.40 11.38 -23.15
C LEU A 104 -1.10 11.64 -23.35
N PRO A 105 -1.58 12.86 -23.05
CA PRO A 105 -2.94 13.26 -23.43
C PRO A 105 -3.06 13.26 -24.96
N ASN A 106 -4.21 12.83 -25.47
CA ASN A 106 -4.52 12.83 -26.91
C ASN A 106 -3.57 11.98 -27.78
N ARG A 107 -2.90 10.97 -27.24
CA ARG A 107 -1.96 10.10 -27.99
C ARG A 107 -2.56 9.51 -29.27
N ASP A 108 -3.87 9.25 -29.27
CA ASP A 108 -4.60 8.64 -30.40
C ASP A 108 -4.72 9.59 -31.61
N LEU A 109 -4.43 10.88 -31.41
CA LEU A 109 -4.38 11.89 -32.49
C LEU A 109 -2.98 12.06 -33.10
N LEU A 110 -1.96 11.40 -32.53
CA LEU A 110 -0.57 11.58 -32.93
C LEU A 110 -0.10 10.42 -33.83
N THR A 111 0.58 10.75 -34.92
CA THR A 111 1.34 9.78 -35.70
C THR A 111 2.55 9.28 -34.90
N ARG A 112 3.09 8.11 -35.28
CA ARG A 112 4.31 7.58 -34.64
C ARG A 112 5.49 8.55 -34.73
N GLY A 113 5.62 9.28 -35.84
CA GLY A 113 6.67 10.29 -36.00
C GLY A 113 6.52 11.43 -35.00
N GLU A 114 5.31 11.98 -34.86
CA GLU A 114 5.01 13.04 -33.89
C GLU A 114 5.20 12.57 -32.45
N GLN A 115 4.83 11.33 -32.14
CA GLN A 115 5.07 10.73 -30.81
C GLN A 115 6.57 10.68 -30.49
N VAL A 116 7.41 10.23 -31.43
CA VAL A 116 8.87 10.19 -31.25
C VAL A 116 9.43 11.59 -31.05
N THR A 117 9.01 12.57 -31.85
CA THR A 117 9.42 13.97 -31.71
C THR A 117 9.05 14.52 -30.34
N LEU A 118 7.78 14.42 -29.94
CA LEU A 118 7.30 14.93 -28.65
C LEU A 118 8.00 14.29 -27.45
N VAL A 119 8.22 12.98 -27.48
CA VAL A 119 8.94 12.28 -26.41
C VAL A 119 10.41 12.70 -26.38
N SER A 120 11.05 12.88 -27.53
CA SER A 120 12.44 13.33 -27.59
C SER A 120 12.60 14.75 -27.06
N GLU A 121 11.69 15.66 -27.40
CA GLU A 121 11.63 17.02 -26.86
C GLU A 121 11.40 16.99 -25.34
N LEU A 122 10.46 16.16 -24.87
CA LEU A 122 10.23 15.97 -23.43
C LEU A 122 11.51 15.53 -22.72
N LEU A 123 12.19 14.49 -23.21
CA LEU A 123 13.41 13.98 -22.59
C LEU A 123 14.55 15.02 -22.61
N ALA A 124 14.72 15.76 -23.70
CA ALA A 124 15.73 16.81 -23.80
C ALA A 124 15.53 17.94 -22.77
N ARG A 125 14.29 18.33 -22.46
CA ARG A 125 14.03 19.34 -21.40
C ARG A 125 14.49 18.90 -20.01
N PHE A 126 14.58 17.59 -19.79
CA PHE A 126 15.02 17.00 -18.52
C PHE A 126 16.51 16.58 -18.54
N ASP A 127 17.25 16.93 -19.60
CA ASP A 127 18.64 16.48 -19.87
C ASP A 127 18.76 14.94 -19.86
N LEU A 128 17.82 14.27 -20.54
CA LEU A 128 17.73 12.81 -20.65
C LEU A 128 17.95 12.32 -22.08
N GLU A 129 18.83 12.97 -22.84
CA GLU A 129 19.12 12.62 -24.23
C GLU A 129 19.66 11.19 -24.38
N HIS A 130 20.28 10.63 -23.34
CA HIS A 130 20.70 9.22 -23.34
C HIS A 130 19.50 8.28 -23.46
N LEU A 131 18.34 8.62 -22.88
CA LEU A 131 17.10 7.85 -23.05
C LEU A 131 16.48 8.06 -24.43
N SER A 132 16.70 9.22 -25.08
CA SER A 132 16.27 9.44 -26.46
C SER A 132 16.97 8.50 -27.45
N ALA A 133 18.21 8.09 -27.16
CA ALA A 133 18.92 7.08 -27.94
C ALA A 133 18.37 5.65 -27.72
N GLN A 134 17.58 5.43 -26.66
CA GLN A 134 17.07 4.13 -26.22
C GLN A 134 15.54 4.01 -26.38
N LEU A 135 14.90 4.88 -27.18
CA LEU A 135 13.44 4.90 -27.33
C LEU A 135 12.82 3.54 -27.73
N SER A 136 13.53 2.76 -28.53
CA SER A 136 13.10 1.44 -29.00
C SER A 136 13.54 0.29 -28.08
N SER A 137 14.34 0.55 -27.05
CA SER A 137 14.80 -0.46 -26.10
C SER A 137 13.71 -0.78 -25.08
N ASP A 138 13.68 -2.02 -24.61
CA ASP A 138 12.78 -2.44 -23.56
C ASP A 138 13.12 -1.72 -22.25
N ALA A 139 12.12 -1.11 -21.62
CA ALA A 139 12.35 -0.27 -20.45
C ALA A 139 12.85 -1.07 -19.22
N ILE A 140 12.59 -2.38 -19.20
CA ILE A 140 13.08 -3.30 -18.16
C ILE A 140 14.61 -3.49 -18.21
N ASP A 141 15.24 -3.25 -19.37
CA ASP A 141 16.69 -3.41 -19.54
C ASP A 141 17.49 -2.16 -19.15
N LEU A 142 16.78 -1.06 -18.83
CA LEU A 142 17.41 0.16 -18.35
C LEU A 142 18.01 -0.03 -16.95
N SER A 143 18.97 0.84 -16.59
CA SER A 143 19.48 0.89 -15.21
C SER A 143 18.33 1.22 -14.24
N LEU A 144 18.40 0.75 -12.98
CA LEU A 144 17.34 1.02 -12.00
C LEU A 144 17.08 2.52 -11.80
N GLY A 145 18.13 3.34 -11.89
CA GLY A 145 18.02 4.80 -11.88
C GLY A 145 17.24 5.35 -13.07
N ASP A 146 17.52 4.85 -14.28
CA ASP A 146 16.81 5.27 -15.50
C ASP A 146 15.37 4.76 -15.51
N GLN A 147 15.09 3.56 -15.00
CA GLN A 147 13.73 3.06 -14.79
C GLN A 147 12.93 3.98 -13.85
N ARG A 148 13.59 4.48 -12.80
CA ARG A 148 12.99 5.43 -11.85
C ARG A 148 12.73 6.79 -12.50
N VAL A 149 13.71 7.33 -13.22
CA VAL A 149 13.57 8.56 -13.99
C VAL A 149 12.43 8.44 -15.00
N LEU A 150 12.39 7.36 -15.79
CA LEU A 150 11.33 7.09 -16.74
C LEU A 150 9.95 7.07 -16.07
N SER A 151 9.83 6.45 -14.90
CA SER A 151 8.58 6.43 -14.13
C SER A 151 8.12 7.82 -13.69
N ILE A 152 9.05 8.70 -13.30
CA ILE A 152 8.77 10.11 -12.99
C ILE A 152 8.33 10.86 -14.25
N ILE A 153 9.07 10.70 -15.35
CA ILE A 153 8.74 11.34 -16.64
C ILE A 153 7.36 10.92 -17.14
N ARG A 154 6.94 9.67 -16.92
CA ARG A 154 5.57 9.22 -17.22
C ARG A 154 4.51 9.95 -16.40
N GLY A 155 4.76 10.14 -15.10
CA GLY A 155 3.88 10.96 -14.25
C GLY A 155 3.80 12.40 -14.76
N VAL A 156 4.91 12.97 -15.18
CA VAL A 156 5.01 14.32 -15.77
C VAL A 156 4.30 14.39 -17.14
N ALA A 157 4.48 13.40 -18.00
CA ALA A 157 3.89 13.36 -19.34
C ALA A 157 2.36 13.31 -19.33
N SER A 158 1.75 12.82 -18.24
CA SER A 158 0.29 12.75 -18.06
C SER A 158 -0.43 14.10 -18.08
N GLY A 159 0.29 15.21 -17.89
CA GLY A 159 -0.30 16.54 -17.76
C GLY A 159 -0.99 16.79 -16.40
N ALA A 160 -0.82 15.90 -15.42
CA ALA A 160 -1.33 16.10 -14.07
C ALA A 160 -0.71 17.35 -13.41
N ALA A 161 -1.55 18.17 -12.77
CA ALA A 161 -1.13 19.36 -12.05
C ALA A 161 -0.34 19.05 -10.77
N LEU A 162 -0.60 17.90 -10.14
CA LEU A 162 0.16 17.38 -9.00
C LEU A 162 0.65 15.96 -9.28
N VAL A 163 1.96 15.76 -9.12
CA VAL A 163 2.61 14.46 -9.18
C VAL A 163 3.04 14.03 -7.77
N LEU A 164 2.59 12.86 -7.34
CA LEU A 164 2.92 12.24 -6.06
C LEU A 164 4.07 11.26 -6.26
N VAL A 165 5.12 11.38 -5.45
CA VAL A 165 6.32 10.55 -5.59
C VAL A 165 6.67 9.96 -4.23
N ASP A 166 6.73 8.64 -4.14
CA ASP A 166 7.02 7.93 -2.88
C ASP A 166 8.40 7.29 -2.95
N GLU A 167 9.28 7.68 -2.02
CA GLU A 167 10.67 7.20 -1.87
C GLU A 167 11.42 7.07 -3.21
N PRO A 168 11.62 8.18 -3.95
CA PRO A 168 12.14 8.13 -5.32
C PRO A 168 13.56 7.58 -5.42
N THR A 169 14.39 7.75 -4.39
CA THR A 169 15.80 7.36 -4.41
C THR A 169 16.06 6.00 -3.76
N PHE A 170 15.02 5.30 -3.32
CA PHE A 170 15.20 4.03 -2.60
C PHE A 170 15.89 2.97 -3.47
N ALA A 171 16.88 2.29 -2.88
CA ALA A 171 17.70 1.24 -3.50
C ALA A 171 18.50 1.70 -4.74
N LEU A 172 18.82 2.99 -4.85
CA LEU A 172 19.67 3.53 -5.91
C LEU A 172 21.09 3.79 -5.40
N GLU A 173 22.05 3.70 -6.31
CA GLU A 173 23.43 4.14 -6.09
C GLU A 173 23.50 5.69 -6.08
N PRO A 174 24.46 6.32 -5.38
CA PRO A 174 24.51 7.78 -5.20
C PRO A 174 24.40 8.59 -6.49
N GLU A 175 25.08 8.18 -7.56
CA GLU A 175 25.01 8.88 -8.85
C GLU A 175 23.60 8.85 -9.48
N ALA A 176 22.88 7.74 -9.29
CA ALA A 176 21.51 7.59 -9.76
C ALA A 176 20.51 8.35 -8.87
N GLU A 177 20.75 8.40 -7.55
CA GLU A 177 20.00 9.27 -6.64
C GLU A 177 20.09 10.72 -7.09
N GLU A 178 21.31 11.19 -7.40
CA GLU A 178 21.52 12.58 -7.78
C GLU A 178 20.75 12.97 -9.04
N ARG A 179 20.76 12.10 -10.07
CA ARG A 179 19.98 12.28 -11.32
C ARG A 179 18.48 12.31 -11.08
N VAL A 180 17.95 11.39 -10.25
CA VAL A 180 16.52 11.34 -9.93
C VAL A 180 16.06 12.64 -9.25
N LEU A 181 16.86 13.15 -8.32
CA LEU A 181 16.57 14.41 -7.64
C LEU A 181 16.63 15.62 -8.61
N ASP A 182 17.58 15.66 -9.56
CA ASP A 182 17.62 16.71 -10.59
C ASP A 182 16.36 16.71 -11.46
N VAL A 183 15.88 15.53 -11.86
CA VAL A 183 14.64 15.39 -12.64
C VAL A 183 13.44 15.92 -11.86
N LEU A 184 13.34 15.62 -10.56
CA LEU A 184 12.27 16.13 -9.70
C LEU A 184 12.31 17.66 -9.58
N MET A 185 13.51 18.23 -9.40
CA MET A 185 13.69 19.69 -9.32
C MET A 185 13.29 20.39 -10.61
N ARG A 186 13.63 19.82 -11.78
CA ARG A 186 13.20 20.34 -13.08
C ARG A 186 11.69 20.24 -13.27
N ALA A 187 11.09 19.12 -12.90
CA ALA A 187 9.64 18.94 -12.99
C ALA A 187 8.90 19.99 -12.15
N ALA A 188 9.45 20.33 -10.98
CA ALA A 188 8.89 21.30 -10.05
C ALA A 188 8.83 22.74 -10.57
N ALA A 189 9.63 23.08 -11.58
CA ALA A 189 9.56 24.39 -12.22
C ALA A 189 8.25 24.61 -12.99
N GLU A 190 7.59 23.53 -13.43
CA GLU A 190 6.39 23.58 -14.26
C GLU A 190 5.11 23.17 -13.52
N ARG A 191 5.22 22.42 -12.42
CA ARG A 191 4.07 21.81 -11.73
C ARG A 191 4.35 21.52 -10.27
N ALA A 192 3.32 21.11 -9.55
CA ALA A 192 3.43 20.74 -8.15
C ALA A 192 3.90 19.28 -7.97
N LEU A 193 4.80 19.06 -7.02
CA LEU A 193 5.21 17.74 -6.58
C LEU A 193 5.01 17.59 -5.07
N LEU A 194 4.46 16.45 -4.66
CA LEU A 194 4.50 16.00 -3.27
C LEU A 194 5.41 14.78 -3.18
N VAL A 195 6.59 14.96 -2.58
CA VAL A 195 7.62 13.92 -2.50
C VAL A 195 7.70 13.39 -1.09
N VAL A 196 7.52 12.08 -0.91
CA VAL A 196 7.78 11.39 0.36
C VAL A 196 9.21 10.89 0.37
N THR A 197 9.95 11.23 1.42
CA THR A 197 11.25 10.60 1.70
C THR A 197 11.57 10.62 3.19
N HIS A 198 12.31 9.61 3.65
CA HIS A 198 12.92 9.59 4.98
C HIS A 198 14.38 10.09 4.98
N ASN A 199 14.99 10.32 3.81
CA ASN A 199 16.37 10.80 3.70
C ASN A 199 16.42 12.32 3.84
N GLN A 200 16.93 12.80 4.99
CA GLN A 200 17.03 14.23 5.28
C GLN A 200 17.93 15.00 4.30
N ARG A 201 19.01 14.38 3.79
CA ARG A 201 19.89 15.03 2.79
C ARG A 201 19.12 15.27 1.49
N HIS A 202 18.35 14.29 1.04
CA HIS A 202 17.56 14.40 -0.19
C HIS A 202 16.42 15.41 -0.02
N ALA A 203 15.75 15.38 1.14
CA ALA A 203 14.72 16.37 1.47
C ALA A 203 15.26 17.81 1.40
N ARG A 204 16.42 18.09 2.04
CA ARG A 204 17.08 19.42 1.99
C ARG A 204 17.41 19.85 0.57
N ARG A 205 17.82 18.91 -0.30
CA ARG A 205 18.13 19.22 -1.70
C ARG A 205 16.87 19.57 -2.49
N LEU A 206 15.74 18.94 -2.18
CA LEU A 206 14.50 19.12 -2.92
C LEU A 206 13.73 20.38 -2.54
N SER A 207 13.60 20.70 -1.25
CA SER A 207 12.80 21.84 -0.80
C SER A 207 13.03 22.21 0.67
N ASP A 208 12.89 23.50 0.97
CA ASP A 208 12.71 24.01 2.35
C ASP A 208 11.25 23.95 2.82
N ASP A 209 10.28 23.65 1.94
CA ASP A 209 8.88 23.45 2.31
C ASP A 209 8.63 21.98 2.67
N ILE A 210 8.94 21.64 3.93
CA ILE A 210 8.86 20.29 4.45
C ILE A 210 7.68 20.18 5.41
N ALA A 211 6.78 19.24 5.18
CA ALA A 211 5.73 18.85 6.11
C ALA A 211 6.19 17.62 6.92
N LEU A 212 6.23 17.73 8.25
CA LEU A 212 6.55 16.62 9.14
C LEU A 212 5.27 15.93 9.61
N LEU A 213 5.10 14.66 9.23
CA LEU A 213 3.99 13.81 9.62
C LEU A 213 4.37 12.90 10.79
N ALA A 214 3.72 13.09 11.93
CA ALA A 214 3.90 12.30 13.14
C ALA A 214 2.59 12.19 13.94
N GLY A 215 2.39 11.07 14.63
CA GLY A 215 1.14 10.83 15.37
C GLY A 215 -0.14 10.95 14.53
N GLY A 216 -0.05 10.66 13.22
CA GLY A 216 -1.15 10.80 12.26
C GLY A 216 -1.60 12.23 11.96
N ARG A 217 -0.73 13.23 12.17
CA ARG A 217 -0.97 14.66 11.88
C ARG A 217 0.26 15.30 11.27
N VAL A 218 0.08 16.41 10.55
CA VAL A 218 1.21 17.29 10.18
C VAL A 218 1.52 18.16 11.40
N VAL A 219 2.63 17.86 12.07
CA VAL A 219 3.00 18.51 13.34
C VAL A 219 3.80 19.79 13.13
N GLU A 220 4.48 19.89 12.00
CA GLU A 220 5.26 21.07 11.62
C GLU A 220 5.34 21.19 10.10
N ARG A 221 5.40 22.42 9.58
CA ARG A 221 5.65 22.69 8.17
C ARG A 221 6.59 23.87 7.98
N GLY A 222 7.42 23.78 6.94
CA GLY A 222 8.36 24.80 6.51
C GLY A 222 9.77 24.27 6.65
N ALA A 223 10.68 25.12 7.13
CA ALA A 223 12.10 24.86 7.30
C ALA A 223 12.43 23.85 8.44
N VAL A 224 11.72 22.72 8.52
CA VAL A 224 11.82 21.71 9.62
C VAL A 224 13.25 21.21 9.80
N LEU A 225 14.00 21.03 8.71
CA LEU A 225 15.37 20.49 8.78
C LEU A 225 16.43 21.55 9.10
N THR A 226 16.12 22.84 9.02
CA THR A 226 17.09 23.93 9.27
C THR A 226 16.76 24.72 10.53
N ALA A 227 15.48 24.92 10.83
CA ALA A 227 15.02 25.68 11.99
C ALA A 227 13.70 25.09 12.55
N PRO A 228 13.74 23.89 13.16
CA PRO A 228 12.54 23.26 13.70
C PRO A 228 11.94 24.09 14.84
N GLY A 229 10.67 24.47 14.68
CA GLY A 229 9.89 25.25 15.63
C GLY A 229 9.26 24.42 16.74
N THR A 230 8.97 23.14 16.48
CA THR A 230 8.31 22.23 17.42
C THR A 230 9.29 21.25 18.07
N GLU A 231 8.88 20.68 19.21
CA GLU A 231 9.69 19.66 19.88
C GLU A 231 9.82 18.39 19.03
N ALA A 232 8.74 17.96 18.38
CA ALA A 232 8.75 16.84 17.45
C ALA A 232 9.68 17.10 16.25
N GLY A 233 9.74 18.34 15.75
CA GLY A 233 10.67 18.74 14.69
C GLY A 233 12.13 18.63 15.12
N ARG A 234 12.47 19.08 16.33
CA ARG A 234 13.83 18.96 16.90
C ARG A 234 14.23 17.50 17.12
N GLU A 235 13.33 16.72 17.69
CA GLU A 235 13.53 15.29 17.90
C GLU A 235 13.75 14.57 16.56
N PHE A 236 12.91 14.83 15.55
CA PHE A 236 13.02 14.24 14.23
C PHE A 236 14.32 14.63 13.52
N LEU A 237 14.73 15.90 13.61
CA LEU A 237 16.00 16.36 13.05
C LEU A 237 17.18 15.61 13.68
N SER A 238 17.16 15.39 14.99
CA SER A 238 18.26 14.75 15.71
C SER A 238 18.30 13.22 15.58
N THR A 239 17.14 12.55 15.52
CA THR A 239 17.04 11.08 15.61
C THR A 239 16.48 10.41 14.36
N GLY A 240 15.83 11.17 13.46
CA GLY A 240 15.02 10.62 12.39
C GLY A 240 13.69 10.01 12.83
N ASN A 241 13.33 10.14 14.12
CA ASN A 241 12.12 9.57 14.70
C ASN A 241 11.37 10.61 15.57
N THR A 242 10.17 10.26 16.03
CA THR A 242 9.37 11.10 16.95
C THR A 242 8.75 10.25 18.04
N SER A 243 8.68 10.77 19.27
CA SER A 243 8.03 10.13 20.41
C SER A 243 6.49 10.19 20.37
N LEU A 244 5.91 10.73 19.31
CA LEU A 244 4.45 10.83 19.18
C LEU A 244 3.83 9.47 18.84
N ALA A 245 2.94 9.01 19.72
CA ALA A 245 2.21 7.77 19.54
C ALA A 245 1.27 7.83 18.32
N SER A 246 1.09 6.68 17.66
CA SER A 246 0.11 6.53 16.58
C SER A 246 -1.32 6.83 17.06
N PRO A 247 -2.23 7.34 16.21
CA PRO A 247 -3.56 7.79 16.64
C PRO A 247 -4.42 6.76 17.39
N GLY A 248 -4.25 5.47 17.08
CA GLY A 248 -4.96 4.35 17.72
C GLY A 248 -4.15 3.62 18.79
N ALA A 249 -3.05 4.20 19.29
CA ALA A 249 -2.27 3.59 20.36
C ALA A 249 -3.06 3.58 21.67
N ASP A 250 -2.97 2.47 22.41
CA ASP A 250 -3.56 2.37 23.73
C ASP A 250 -2.69 3.15 24.73
N PRO A 251 -3.22 4.17 25.43
CA PRO A 251 -2.44 4.93 26.39
C PRO A 251 -1.81 4.08 27.51
N SER A 252 -2.41 2.92 27.83
CA SER A 252 -1.88 2.00 28.85
C SER A 252 -0.66 1.19 28.40
N GLU A 253 -0.42 1.11 27.08
CA GLU A 253 0.68 0.37 26.46
C GLU A 253 1.87 1.28 26.11
N LEU A 254 1.78 2.58 26.38
CA LEU A 254 2.84 3.54 26.07
C LEU A 254 4.00 3.44 27.04
N ALA A 255 5.23 3.57 26.51
CA ALA A 255 6.43 3.65 27.34
C ALA A 255 6.38 4.89 28.26
N PRO A 256 7.01 4.84 29.45
CA PRO A 256 7.04 5.98 30.36
C PRO A 256 7.56 7.26 29.68
N GLY A 257 6.79 8.35 29.79
CA GLY A 257 7.16 9.64 29.19
C GLY A 257 6.68 9.85 27.75
N VAL A 258 6.11 8.84 27.09
CA VAL A 258 5.46 8.99 25.78
C VAL A 258 4.10 9.66 25.97
N PRO A 259 3.81 10.80 25.31
CA PRO A 259 2.52 11.45 25.43
C PRO A 259 1.42 10.58 24.81
N ALA A 260 0.26 10.55 25.46
CA ALA A 260 -0.92 9.88 24.94
C ALA A 260 -1.30 10.44 23.56
N PRO A 261 -1.80 9.60 22.63
CA PRO A 261 -2.25 10.09 21.33
C PRO A 261 -3.38 11.11 21.52
N ALA A 262 -3.38 12.13 20.65
CA ALA A 262 -4.46 13.11 20.65
C ALA A 262 -5.81 12.42 20.38
N PRO A 263 -6.90 12.86 21.04
CA PRO A 263 -8.22 12.28 20.80
C PRO A 263 -8.57 12.25 19.32
N LEU A 264 -9.10 11.12 18.88
CA LEU A 264 -9.59 10.95 17.51
C LEU A 264 -10.82 11.84 17.28
N PRO A 265 -10.98 12.44 16.09
CA PRO A 265 -12.20 13.16 15.76
C PRO A 265 -13.37 12.18 15.71
N ARG A 266 -14.60 12.65 16.00
CA ARG A 266 -15.81 11.80 15.97
C ARG A 266 -16.00 11.10 14.62
N SER A 267 -15.60 11.75 13.53
CA SER A 267 -15.63 11.18 12.17
C SER A 267 -14.69 9.99 11.96
N ALA A 268 -13.67 9.82 12.81
CA ALA A 268 -12.76 8.68 12.77
C ALA A 268 -13.34 7.45 13.50
N SER A 269 -14.23 7.67 14.47
CA SER A 269 -14.83 6.60 15.27
C SER A 269 -15.70 5.68 14.41
N LEU A 270 -15.45 4.38 14.50
CA LEU A 270 -16.43 3.37 14.11
C LEU A 270 -17.29 3.07 15.33
N GLU A 271 -18.61 3.15 15.18
CA GLU A 271 -19.50 2.46 16.09
C GLU A 271 -19.41 0.97 15.76
N GLY A 272 -18.79 0.19 16.65
CA GLY A 272 -18.73 -1.26 16.52
C GLY A 272 -17.38 -1.89 16.91
N PRO A 273 -17.36 -3.21 17.04
CA PRO A 273 -16.21 -4.00 17.49
C PRO A 273 -15.02 -3.93 16.52
N SER A 274 -13.80 -3.72 17.04
CA SER A 274 -12.59 -3.60 16.22
C SER A 274 -11.91 -4.91 15.92
N ALA A 275 -11.54 -5.17 14.67
CA ALA A 275 -10.70 -6.32 14.33
C ALA A 275 -9.26 -6.20 14.90
N PRO A 276 -8.53 -7.32 15.12
CA PRO A 276 -7.11 -7.30 15.47
C PRO A 276 -6.26 -6.55 14.44
N ARG A 277 -5.08 -6.06 14.85
CA ARG A 277 -4.15 -5.44 13.92
C ARG A 277 -3.72 -6.45 12.84
N HIS A 278 -3.64 -5.98 11.60
CA HIS A 278 -3.26 -6.79 10.44
C HIS A 278 -4.21 -7.96 10.09
N PHE A 279 -5.37 -8.02 10.73
CA PHE A 279 -6.49 -8.83 10.28
C PHE A 279 -6.98 -8.36 8.90
N TYR A 280 -7.43 -9.30 8.07
CA TYR A 280 -8.08 -8.99 6.79
C TYR A 280 -9.11 -10.06 6.42
N TRP A 281 -10.25 -9.63 5.88
CA TRP A 281 -11.23 -10.54 5.31
C TRP A 281 -10.81 -10.98 3.91
N LEU A 282 -10.78 -12.30 3.68
CA LEU A 282 -10.75 -12.87 2.33
C LEU A 282 -12.16 -12.94 1.75
N VAL A 283 -13.11 -13.42 2.56
CA VAL A 283 -14.55 -13.39 2.27
C VAL A 283 -15.19 -12.60 3.43
N PRO A 284 -15.71 -11.38 3.18
CA PRO A 284 -16.26 -10.52 4.22
C PRO A 284 -17.24 -11.23 5.15
N GLY A 285 -16.96 -11.17 6.46
CA GLY A 285 -17.78 -11.77 7.51
C GLY A 285 -17.79 -13.31 7.54
N ARG A 286 -16.93 -13.98 6.76
CA ARG A 286 -16.90 -15.46 6.67
C ARG A 286 -15.51 -16.05 6.80
N LEU A 287 -14.53 -15.58 6.02
CA LEU A 287 -13.18 -16.14 6.01
C LEU A 287 -12.15 -15.02 6.04
N ALA A 288 -11.19 -15.11 6.96
CA ALA A 288 -10.16 -14.10 7.17
C ALA A 288 -8.76 -14.69 7.35
N GLY A 289 -7.76 -13.85 7.14
CA GLY A 289 -6.40 -14.05 7.62
C GLY A 289 -6.10 -13.12 8.79
N THR A 290 -5.34 -13.60 9.77
CA THR A 290 -4.87 -12.80 10.91
C THR A 290 -3.47 -13.25 11.34
N PRO A 291 -2.62 -12.35 11.88
CA PRO A 291 -1.44 -12.78 12.63
C PRO A 291 -1.87 -13.60 13.86
N ARG A 292 -0.93 -14.35 14.43
CA ARG A 292 -1.16 -15.07 15.69
C ARG A 292 -1.63 -14.09 16.77
N PRO A 293 -2.81 -14.31 17.39
CA PRO A 293 -3.24 -13.51 18.53
C PRO A 293 -2.17 -13.51 19.62
N GLY A 294 -1.81 -12.34 20.15
CA GLY A 294 -0.72 -12.23 21.12
C GLY A 294 0.66 -11.89 20.54
N ILE A 295 0.82 -11.79 19.21
CA ILE A 295 2.08 -11.33 18.59
C ILE A 295 2.22 -9.81 18.65
N ILE A 296 1.13 -9.09 18.34
CA ILE A 296 1.16 -7.63 18.20
C ILE A 296 0.57 -6.99 19.45
N ASP A 297 -0.67 -7.35 19.77
CA ASP A 297 -1.39 -6.89 20.95
C ASP A 297 -1.53 -8.06 21.95
N PRO A 298 -1.84 -7.82 23.23
CA PRO A 298 -2.03 -8.90 24.21
C PRO A 298 -3.05 -9.94 23.75
N VAL A 299 -2.75 -11.24 23.92
CA VAL A 299 -3.55 -12.34 23.39
C VAL A 299 -5.04 -12.23 23.72
N ARG A 300 -5.39 -11.89 24.97
CA ARG A 300 -6.79 -11.72 25.40
C ARG A 300 -7.52 -10.62 24.61
N LYS A 301 -6.84 -9.52 24.30
CA LYS A 301 -7.40 -8.39 23.55
C LYS A 301 -7.64 -8.77 22.09
N ASP A 302 -6.73 -9.51 21.47
CA ASP A 302 -6.93 -10.03 20.12
C ASP A 302 -8.08 -11.04 20.05
N LEU A 303 -8.20 -11.94 21.04
CA LEU A 303 -9.31 -12.90 21.10
C LEU A 303 -10.66 -12.21 21.32
N GLU A 304 -10.73 -11.22 22.21
CA GLU A 304 -11.93 -10.40 22.40
C GLU A 304 -12.35 -9.71 21.10
N ARG A 305 -11.39 -9.11 20.39
CA ARG A 305 -11.62 -8.47 19.10
C ARG A 305 -12.13 -9.44 18.04
N LEU A 306 -11.49 -10.60 17.89
CA LEU A 306 -11.93 -11.65 16.98
C LEU A 306 -13.37 -12.11 17.26
N ALA A 307 -13.69 -12.40 18.51
CA ALA A 307 -15.04 -12.78 18.92
C ALA A 307 -16.04 -11.66 18.65
N SER A 308 -15.66 -10.41 18.92
CA SER A 308 -16.53 -9.25 18.75
C SER A 308 -16.87 -8.96 17.28
N ILE A 309 -15.97 -9.28 16.33
CA ILE A 309 -16.25 -9.20 14.89
C ILE A 309 -16.89 -10.49 14.34
N GLY A 310 -17.29 -11.41 15.22
CA GLY A 310 -18.06 -12.60 14.89
C GLY A 310 -17.23 -13.83 14.52
N VAL A 311 -15.89 -13.82 14.62
CA VAL A 311 -15.08 -15.03 14.41
C VAL A 311 -15.46 -16.08 15.45
N THR A 312 -15.63 -17.32 15.01
CA THR A 312 -15.99 -18.46 15.85
C THR A 312 -14.93 -19.57 15.81
N LEU A 313 -14.18 -19.69 14.71
CA LEU A 313 -13.15 -20.70 14.51
C LEU A 313 -11.80 -20.08 14.13
N LEU A 314 -10.75 -20.45 14.87
CA LEU A 314 -9.37 -20.23 14.48
C LEU A 314 -8.76 -21.46 13.83
N VAL A 315 -8.05 -21.27 12.72
CA VAL A 315 -7.21 -22.32 12.12
C VAL A 315 -5.76 -21.96 12.36
N CYS A 316 -5.08 -22.75 13.20
CA CYS A 316 -3.67 -22.57 13.53
C CYS A 316 -2.79 -23.36 12.58
N LEU A 317 -1.89 -22.66 11.87
CA LEU A 317 -0.92 -23.27 10.94
C LEU A 317 0.48 -23.44 11.53
N GLU A 318 0.68 -23.04 12.79
CA GLU A 318 1.96 -23.21 13.48
C GLU A 318 2.22 -24.69 13.82
N GLU A 319 3.49 -25.05 13.98
CA GLU A 319 3.90 -26.42 14.30
C GLU A 319 3.30 -26.88 15.64
N GLU A 320 3.18 -25.95 16.59
CA GLU A 320 2.52 -26.14 17.87
C GLU A 320 1.44 -25.07 18.09
N PRO A 321 0.29 -25.43 18.68
CA PRO A 321 -0.78 -24.47 18.97
C PRO A 321 -0.33 -23.52 20.09
N PRO A 322 -0.21 -22.21 19.81
CA PRO A 322 0.38 -21.26 20.76
C PRO A 322 -0.61 -20.76 21.83
N ILE A 323 -1.89 -21.05 21.66
CA ILE A 323 -2.99 -20.57 22.51
C ILE A 323 -3.75 -21.80 23.01
N SER A 324 -3.98 -21.87 24.33
CA SER A 324 -4.70 -22.98 24.93
C SER A 324 -6.19 -22.96 24.58
N GLU A 325 -6.79 -24.14 24.42
CA GLU A 325 -8.23 -24.29 24.18
C GLU A 325 -9.08 -23.66 25.29
N ALA A 326 -8.61 -23.72 26.53
CA ALA A 326 -9.28 -23.10 27.68
C ALA A 326 -9.43 -21.58 27.48
N LEU A 327 -8.36 -20.90 27.04
CA LEU A 327 -8.39 -19.47 26.81
C LEU A 327 -9.29 -19.10 25.62
N LEU A 328 -9.27 -19.89 24.55
CA LEU A 328 -10.15 -19.67 23.39
C LEU A 328 -11.63 -19.78 23.78
N THR A 329 -11.95 -20.78 24.59
CA THR A 329 -13.31 -21.04 25.06
C THR A 329 -13.86 -19.88 25.90
N GLU A 330 -13.02 -19.18 26.68
CA GLU A 330 -13.41 -17.96 27.42
C GLU A 330 -14.02 -16.87 26.51
N PHE A 331 -13.61 -16.83 25.24
CA PHE A 331 -14.08 -15.86 24.24
C PHE A 331 -15.07 -16.47 23.23
N GLY A 332 -15.56 -17.69 23.47
CA GLY A 332 -16.46 -18.38 22.53
C GLY A 332 -15.79 -18.81 21.22
N LEU A 333 -14.46 -18.89 21.21
CA LEU A 333 -13.66 -19.34 20.07
C LEU A 333 -13.29 -20.81 20.24
N ARG A 334 -13.21 -21.53 19.12
CA ARG A 334 -12.55 -22.83 19.05
C ARG A 334 -11.38 -22.78 18.08
N SER A 335 -10.45 -23.74 18.18
CA SER A 335 -9.32 -23.84 17.26
C SER A 335 -9.29 -25.20 16.58
N VAL A 336 -8.77 -25.22 15.35
CA VAL A 336 -8.33 -26.41 14.66
C VAL A 336 -6.87 -26.23 14.29
N HIS A 337 -6.06 -27.26 14.55
CA HIS A 337 -4.62 -27.23 14.33
C HIS A 337 -4.25 -28.03 13.09
N ILE A 338 -3.56 -27.38 12.15
CA ILE A 338 -3.05 -27.97 10.92
C ILE A 338 -1.60 -27.52 10.75
N ALA A 339 -0.66 -28.30 11.28
CA ALA A 339 0.75 -27.92 11.30
C ALA A 339 1.32 -27.75 9.87
N VAL A 340 1.94 -26.60 9.62
CA VAL A 340 2.72 -26.32 8.42
C VAL A 340 4.10 -25.82 8.86
N VAL A 341 5.15 -26.46 8.36
CA VAL A 341 6.55 -26.10 8.66
C VAL A 341 6.81 -24.66 8.22
N ASP A 342 7.46 -23.88 9.07
CA ASP A 342 7.72 -22.48 8.78
C ASP A 342 8.50 -22.28 7.47
N MET A 343 8.12 -21.23 6.73
CA MET A 343 8.66 -20.86 5.41
C MET A 343 8.50 -21.90 4.29
N GLN A 344 7.92 -23.07 4.55
CA GLN A 344 7.64 -24.10 3.56
C GLN A 344 6.17 -24.08 3.13
N PRO A 345 5.83 -24.61 1.94
CA PRO A 345 4.46 -24.94 1.61
C PRO A 345 3.95 -26.15 2.42
N PRO A 346 2.63 -26.31 2.60
CA PRO A 346 2.06 -27.53 3.17
C PRO A 346 2.28 -28.75 2.26
N THR A 347 2.08 -29.97 2.77
CA THR A 347 1.97 -31.15 1.88
C THR A 347 0.63 -31.13 1.14
N ILE A 348 0.47 -31.98 0.13
CA ILE A 348 -0.80 -32.08 -0.62
C ILE A 348 -1.93 -32.52 0.32
N GLU A 349 -1.68 -33.53 1.16
CA GLU A 349 -2.64 -34.04 2.13
C GLU A 349 -3.03 -32.96 3.15
N THR A 350 -2.06 -32.18 3.63
CA THR A 350 -2.31 -31.05 4.53
C THR A 350 -3.12 -29.94 3.83
N ALA A 351 -2.84 -29.64 2.56
CA ALA A 351 -3.57 -28.65 1.78
C ALA A 351 -5.03 -29.07 1.55
N GLU A 352 -5.27 -30.33 1.17
CA GLU A 352 -6.61 -30.89 1.00
C GLU A 352 -7.39 -30.89 2.33
N ALA A 353 -6.75 -31.33 3.41
CA ALA A 353 -7.35 -31.32 4.75
C ALA A 353 -7.75 -29.90 5.17
N PHE A 354 -6.87 -28.91 4.96
CA PHE A 354 -7.18 -27.50 5.22
C PHE A 354 -8.38 -27.02 4.41
N CYS A 355 -8.39 -27.24 3.09
CA CYS A 355 -9.48 -26.78 2.22
C CYS A 355 -10.82 -27.43 2.61
N ALA A 356 -10.82 -28.73 2.91
CA ALA A 356 -12.00 -29.46 3.35
C ALA A 356 -12.52 -28.93 4.70
N GLN A 357 -11.64 -28.71 5.68
CA GLN A 357 -12.03 -28.20 6.99
C GLN A 357 -12.60 -26.79 6.92
N VAL A 358 -11.96 -25.88 6.19
CA VAL A 358 -12.46 -24.51 6.00
C VAL A 358 -13.81 -24.54 5.28
N THR A 359 -13.95 -25.33 4.21
CA THR A 359 -15.23 -25.46 3.48
C THR A 359 -16.35 -25.99 4.39
N ASN A 360 -16.08 -27.01 5.20
CA ASN A 360 -17.05 -27.57 6.14
C ASN A 360 -17.45 -26.57 7.22
N ALA A 361 -16.49 -25.85 7.82
CA ALA A 361 -16.75 -24.82 8.82
C ALA A 361 -17.62 -23.69 8.25
N LEU A 362 -17.25 -23.17 7.08
CA LEU A 362 -18.01 -22.12 6.40
C LEU A 362 -19.43 -22.57 6.02
N THR A 363 -19.61 -23.84 5.64
CA THR A 363 -20.92 -24.43 5.34
C THR A 363 -21.77 -24.60 6.59
N ALA A 364 -21.14 -24.88 7.73
CA ALA A 364 -21.80 -24.94 9.04
C ALA A 364 -22.15 -23.55 9.61
N GLY A 365 -21.87 -22.46 8.88
CA GLY A 365 -22.17 -21.09 9.29
C GLY A 365 -21.12 -20.47 10.21
N GLU A 366 -19.97 -21.10 10.37
CA GLU A 366 -18.88 -20.53 11.15
C GLU A 366 -18.16 -19.41 10.42
N VAL A 367 -17.57 -18.52 11.20
CA VAL A 367 -16.71 -17.45 10.73
C VAL A 367 -15.28 -17.82 11.09
N VAL A 368 -14.47 -18.03 10.07
CA VAL A 368 -13.15 -18.66 10.17
C VAL A 368 -12.05 -17.61 10.01
N ALA A 369 -11.09 -17.60 10.93
CA ALA A 369 -9.86 -16.84 10.77
C ALA A 369 -8.63 -17.77 10.82
N VAL A 370 -7.80 -17.68 9.79
CA VAL A 370 -6.60 -18.50 9.63
C VAL A 370 -5.40 -17.72 10.11
N HIS A 371 -4.57 -18.33 10.96
CA HIS A 371 -3.37 -17.68 11.49
C HIS A 371 -2.12 -18.58 11.44
N CYS A 372 -0.98 -17.90 11.36
CA CYS A 372 0.33 -18.40 11.69
C CYS A 372 1.06 -17.28 12.45
N LEU A 373 2.38 -17.35 12.63
CA LEU A 373 3.14 -16.34 13.38
C LEU A 373 2.83 -14.88 12.94
N ALA A 374 3.31 -14.45 11.77
CA ALA A 374 3.11 -13.09 11.26
C ALA A 374 1.92 -12.97 10.27
N GLY A 375 1.33 -14.10 9.87
CA GLY A 375 0.21 -14.13 8.91
C GLY A 375 0.59 -13.87 7.44
N LEU A 376 1.89 -13.93 7.08
CA LEU A 376 2.38 -13.58 5.72
C LEU A 376 2.66 -14.81 4.85
N GLY A 377 3.50 -15.75 5.31
CA GLY A 377 3.87 -16.94 4.54
C GLY A 377 2.77 -18.02 4.53
N ARG A 378 2.66 -18.75 5.64
CA ARG A 378 1.75 -19.90 5.78
C ARG A 378 0.27 -19.52 5.62
N THR A 379 -0.20 -18.48 6.31
CA THR A 379 -1.58 -18.00 6.20
C THR A 379 -1.94 -17.59 4.77
N GLY A 380 -1.09 -16.79 4.12
CA GLY A 380 -1.32 -16.38 2.73
C GLY A 380 -1.35 -17.56 1.76
N THR A 381 -0.45 -18.53 1.94
CA THR A 381 -0.39 -19.75 1.12
C THR A 381 -1.65 -20.59 1.32
N ALA A 382 -2.07 -20.84 2.56
CA ALA A 382 -3.27 -21.62 2.87
C ALA A 382 -4.55 -20.96 2.30
N LEU A 383 -4.70 -19.65 2.49
CA LEU A 383 -5.84 -18.91 1.94
C LEU A 383 -5.87 -18.90 0.41
N ALA A 384 -4.72 -18.85 -0.26
CA ALA A 384 -4.64 -19.02 -1.70
C ALA A 384 -5.07 -20.44 -2.15
N LEU A 385 -4.66 -21.48 -1.42
CA LEU A 385 -5.09 -22.86 -1.70
C LEU A 385 -6.61 -23.02 -1.55
N TYR A 386 -7.22 -22.36 -0.56
CA TYR A 386 -8.67 -22.32 -0.46
C TYR A 386 -9.30 -21.70 -1.70
N LEU A 387 -8.85 -20.53 -2.17
CA LEU A 387 -9.38 -19.92 -3.41
C LEU A 387 -9.26 -20.86 -4.61
N VAL A 388 -8.10 -21.52 -4.76
CA VAL A 388 -7.88 -22.51 -5.82
C VAL A 388 -8.88 -23.68 -5.71
N SER A 389 -9.15 -24.17 -4.49
CA SER A 389 -10.17 -25.21 -4.28
C SER A 389 -11.59 -24.75 -4.64
N GLN A 390 -11.84 -23.44 -4.67
CA GLN A 390 -13.10 -22.84 -5.13
C GLN A 390 -13.12 -22.54 -6.64
N GLY A 391 -12.08 -22.94 -7.39
CA GLY A 391 -11.98 -22.78 -8.85
C GLY A 391 -11.33 -21.47 -9.32
N VAL A 392 -10.70 -20.71 -8.43
CA VAL A 392 -9.89 -19.53 -8.81
C VAL A 392 -8.52 -20.01 -9.32
N THR A 393 -7.97 -19.37 -10.35
CA THR A 393 -6.64 -19.78 -10.85
C THR A 393 -5.55 -19.50 -9.82
N SER A 394 -4.42 -20.23 -9.87
CA SER A 394 -3.31 -20.01 -8.94
C SER A 394 -2.77 -18.58 -8.99
N LEU A 395 -2.66 -18.02 -10.19
CA LEU A 395 -2.18 -16.65 -10.42
C LEU A 395 -3.13 -15.62 -9.81
N GLU A 396 -4.44 -15.73 -10.07
CA GLU A 396 -5.44 -14.83 -9.50
C GLU A 396 -5.53 -14.95 -7.97
N ALA A 397 -5.40 -16.17 -7.44
CA ALA A 397 -5.38 -16.40 -5.99
C ALA A 397 -4.19 -15.70 -5.33
N ILE A 398 -2.99 -15.82 -5.90
CA ILE A 398 -1.78 -15.15 -5.40
C ILE A 398 -1.94 -13.63 -5.45
N ASP A 399 -2.40 -13.09 -6.58
CA ASP A 399 -2.58 -11.65 -6.76
C ASP A 399 -3.65 -11.10 -5.81
N THR A 400 -4.74 -11.85 -5.58
CA THR A 400 -5.80 -11.49 -4.62
C THR A 400 -5.26 -11.42 -3.19
N ILE A 401 -4.54 -12.46 -2.74
CA ILE A 401 -3.98 -12.49 -1.38
C ILE A 401 -2.94 -11.38 -1.18
N ARG A 402 -2.09 -11.10 -2.19
CA ARG A 402 -1.10 -10.02 -2.11
C ARG A 402 -1.72 -8.62 -2.17
N ALA A 403 -2.86 -8.46 -2.84
CA ALA A 403 -3.62 -7.22 -2.83
C ALA A 403 -4.23 -6.94 -1.45
N LEU A 404 -4.78 -7.96 -0.79
CA LEU A 404 -5.33 -7.84 0.57
C LEU A 404 -4.23 -7.67 1.63
N ARG A 405 -3.14 -8.41 1.49
CA ARG A 405 -2.02 -8.42 2.43
C ARG A 405 -0.69 -8.43 1.67
N PRO A 406 -0.08 -7.25 1.42
CA PRO A 406 1.22 -7.16 0.76
C PRO A 406 2.27 -8.03 1.46
N TRP A 407 3.19 -8.60 0.67
CA TRP A 407 4.23 -9.54 1.13
C TRP A 407 3.75 -10.93 1.57
N SER A 408 2.47 -11.25 1.36
CA SER A 408 2.00 -12.63 1.53
C SER A 408 2.57 -13.56 0.45
N ILE A 409 2.71 -14.85 0.78
CA ILE A 409 3.30 -15.88 -0.09
C ILE A 409 4.76 -15.49 -0.40
N GLN A 410 5.61 -15.76 0.59
CA GLN A 410 6.92 -15.14 0.75
C GLN A 410 8.02 -15.82 -0.05
N THR A 411 7.84 -17.09 -0.42
CA THR A 411 8.85 -17.87 -1.14
C THR A 411 8.35 -18.28 -2.53
N ALA A 412 9.28 -18.45 -3.47
CA ALA A 412 8.97 -19.01 -4.79
C ALA A 412 8.38 -20.42 -4.67
N GLU A 413 8.89 -21.22 -3.72
CA GLU A 413 8.41 -22.56 -3.44
C GLU A 413 6.91 -22.59 -3.03
N GLN A 414 6.45 -21.60 -2.24
CA GLN A 414 5.03 -21.46 -1.90
C GLN A 414 4.18 -21.12 -3.14
N ALA A 415 4.63 -20.21 -4.00
CA ALA A 415 3.92 -19.84 -5.23
C ALA A 415 3.86 -21.01 -6.24
N ASP A 416 4.97 -21.72 -6.40
CA ASP A 416 5.06 -22.92 -7.24
C ASP A 416 4.16 -24.04 -6.70
N PHE A 417 4.08 -24.18 -5.37
CA PHE A 417 3.19 -25.14 -4.73
C PHE A 417 1.71 -24.86 -5.05
N ILE A 418 1.26 -23.59 -4.96
CA ILE A 418 -0.13 -23.22 -5.29
C ILE A 418 -0.43 -23.57 -6.76
N SER A 419 0.48 -23.27 -7.66
CA SER A 419 0.38 -23.61 -9.09
C SER A 419 0.38 -25.13 -9.35
N ARG A 420 1.11 -25.90 -8.52
CA ARG A 420 1.09 -27.37 -8.55
C ARG A 420 -0.24 -27.92 -8.03
N PHE A 421 -0.77 -27.34 -6.96
CA PHE A 421 -2.04 -27.75 -6.35
C PHE A 421 -3.23 -27.53 -7.30
N GLU A 422 -3.28 -26.40 -8.00
CA GLU A 422 -4.27 -26.15 -9.07
C GLU A 422 -4.25 -27.25 -10.14
N ARG A 423 -3.06 -27.61 -10.64
CA ARG A 423 -2.90 -28.66 -11.65
C ARG A 423 -3.35 -30.04 -11.17
N LEU A 424 -3.20 -30.32 -9.87
CA LEU A 424 -3.66 -31.57 -9.28
C LEU A 424 -5.19 -31.62 -9.16
N LEU A 425 -5.82 -30.51 -8.77
CA LEU A 425 -7.28 -30.42 -8.63
C LEU A 425 -8.03 -30.46 -9.96
N HIS A 426 -7.48 -29.83 -11.00
CA HIS A 426 -8.14 -29.70 -12.30
C HIS A 426 -7.69 -30.74 -13.35
N GLY A 427 -6.74 -31.61 -13.00
CA GLY A 427 -6.14 -32.57 -13.92
C GLY A 427 -5.26 -31.89 -14.99
N ALA A 428 -4.31 -32.63 -15.56
CA ALA A 428 -3.47 -32.13 -16.65
C ALA A 428 -4.29 -31.93 -17.95
N GLY A 429 -4.94 -30.78 -18.09
CA GLY A 429 -5.63 -30.35 -19.30
C GLY A 429 -5.77 -28.82 -19.33
N PRO A 430 -5.75 -28.17 -20.52
CA PRO A 430 -5.79 -26.72 -20.59
C PRO A 430 -7.14 -26.18 -20.11
N PRO A 431 -7.18 -24.95 -19.57
CA PRO A 431 -8.38 -24.40 -18.95
C PRO A 431 -9.51 -24.24 -19.97
N ALA A 432 -10.72 -24.66 -19.58
CA ALA A 432 -11.95 -24.42 -20.33
C ALA A 432 -12.21 -22.91 -20.40
N GLN A 433 -12.41 -22.40 -21.63
CA GLN A 433 -12.81 -21.02 -21.87
C GLN A 433 -14.15 -20.73 -21.18
N LEU A 434 -14.15 -19.69 -20.35
CA LEU A 434 -15.37 -19.12 -19.76
C LEU A 434 -16.30 -18.63 -20.88
N ILE A 435 -17.53 -19.12 -20.82
CA ILE A 435 -18.67 -18.78 -21.68
C ILE A 435 -18.89 -17.25 -21.62
N GLY A 436 -18.74 -16.58 -22.77
CA GLY A 436 -19.19 -15.20 -22.95
C GLY A 436 -20.72 -15.12 -22.96
N PRO A 437 -21.32 -13.95 -22.66
CA PRO A 437 -22.77 -13.82 -22.58
C PRO A 437 -23.39 -14.01 -23.97
N GLU A 438 -24.39 -14.88 -24.05
CA GLU A 438 -25.28 -14.99 -25.20
C GLU A 438 -25.99 -13.65 -25.42
N THR A 439 -25.63 -12.94 -26.49
CA THR A 439 -26.47 -11.89 -27.07
C THR A 439 -27.64 -12.58 -27.77
N THR A 440 -28.84 -12.40 -27.22
CA THR A 440 -30.10 -12.69 -27.94
C THR A 440 -30.49 -11.44 -28.73
N GLU A 441 -30.60 -11.65 -30.05
CA GLU A 441 -31.10 -10.79 -31.15
C GLU A 441 -30.36 -9.50 -31.53
#